data_AF-A0A8T4N738-F1
#
_entry.id   AF-A0A8T4N738-F1
#
_cell.length_a   1.000
_cell.length_b   1.000
_cell.length_c   1.000
_cell.angle_alpha   90.00
_cell.angle_beta   90.00
_cell.angle_gamma   90.00
#
_symmetry.space_group_name_H-M   'P 1'
#
loop_
_entity.id
_entity.type
_entity.pdbx_description
1 polymer ?
#
loop_
_entity_poly.entity_id
_entity_poly.type
_entity_poly.pdbx_seq_one_letter_code
_entity_poly.pdbx_strand_id
1 'polypeptide(L)'
;MVENKSIYFKHKGKKITLDVETLGFFGKVFGLMFMPRENANALLFDFKKPTRVRIHSFFVFFPFVAVWLDDKNKIVQIKKVMPFISSIRCKKNFYKLIEIPFNTKYDGKIKLLYP
;
A
#
# COMPACT_ATOMS: atom_id res chain seq x y z
N MET A 1 17.89 -4.36 -3.73
CA MET A 1 17.94 -2.88 -3.74
C MET A 1 16.55 -2.38 -3.42
N VAL A 2 16.46 -1.47 -2.45
CA VAL A 2 15.24 -0.70 -2.15
C VAL A 2 15.38 0.62 -2.91
N GLU A 3 14.39 0.99 -3.69
CA GLU A 3 14.40 2.22 -4.49
C GLU A 3 13.21 3.10 -4.07
N ASN A 4 13.50 4.36 -3.73
CA ASN A 4 12.51 5.36 -3.38
C ASN A 4 11.90 5.97 -4.65
N LYS A 5 10.57 6.03 -4.72
CA LYS A 5 9.82 6.66 -5.82
C LYS A 5 8.73 7.55 -5.26
N SER A 6 8.42 8.62 -5.97
CA SER A 6 7.21 9.39 -5.68
C SER A 6 6.10 8.95 -6.62
N ILE A 7 4.93 8.63 -6.08
CA ILE A 7 3.72 8.28 -6.83
C ILE A 7 2.60 9.24 -6.47
N TYR A 8 1.77 9.56 -7.45
CA TYR A 8 0.57 10.34 -7.23
C TYR A 8 -0.67 9.65 -7.77
N PHE A 9 -1.80 9.94 -7.15
CA PHE A 9 -3.12 9.51 -7.59
C PHE A 9 -4.18 10.51 -7.08
N LYS A 10 -5.39 10.45 -7.65
CA LYS A 10 -6.49 11.35 -7.27
C LYS A 10 -7.49 10.62 -6.37
N HIS A 11 -7.92 11.27 -5.29
CA HIS A 11 -9.00 10.81 -4.42
C HIS A 11 -9.92 11.97 -4.06
N LYS A 12 -11.24 11.84 -4.28
CA LYS A 12 -12.25 12.89 -3.99
C LYS A 12 -11.84 14.29 -4.49
N GLY A 13 -11.36 14.38 -5.74
CA GLY A 13 -10.91 15.63 -6.35
C GLY A 13 -9.54 16.15 -5.89
N LYS A 14 -8.95 15.58 -4.84
CA LYS A 14 -7.62 15.96 -4.33
C LYS A 14 -6.53 15.08 -4.94
N LYS A 15 -5.41 15.69 -5.31
CA LYS A 15 -4.18 14.98 -5.71
C LYS A 15 -3.42 14.57 -4.44
N ILE A 16 -3.16 13.28 -4.29
CA ILE A 16 -2.38 12.71 -3.19
C ILE A 16 -1.05 12.25 -3.78
N THR A 17 0.03 12.87 -3.35
CA THR A 17 1.41 12.45 -3.65
C THR A 17 1.99 11.75 -2.42
N LEU A 18 2.67 10.62 -2.64
CA LEU A 18 3.28 9.77 -1.63
C LEU A 18 4.66 9.32 -2.09
N ASP A 19 5.63 9.40 -1.18
CA ASP A 19 6.92 8.77 -1.36
C ASP A 19 6.83 7.33 -0.84
N VAL A 20 7.16 6.40 -1.73
CA VAL A 20 6.99 4.97 -1.58
C VAL A 20 8.30 4.25 -1.88
N GLU A 21 8.54 3.17 -1.15
CA GLU A 21 9.65 2.27 -1.40
C GLU A 21 9.21 1.13 -2.32
N THR A 22 9.98 0.90 -3.37
CA THR A 22 9.86 -0.31 -4.18
C THR A 22 10.81 -1.36 -3.66
N LEU A 23 10.26 -2.54 -3.39
CA LEU A 23 11.00 -3.67 -2.86
C LEU A 23 11.47 -4.58 -3.99
N GLY A 24 12.65 -5.18 -3.79
CA GLY A 24 13.14 -6.29 -4.61
C GLY A 24 12.24 -7.53 -4.48
N PHE A 25 12.53 -8.57 -5.25
CA PHE A 25 11.68 -9.77 -5.33
C PHE A 25 11.35 -10.39 -3.95
N PHE A 26 12.37 -10.59 -3.10
CA PHE A 26 12.17 -11.10 -1.74
C PHE A 26 11.47 -10.09 -0.82
N GLY A 27 11.77 -8.80 -0.95
CA GLY A 27 11.11 -7.77 -0.15
C GLY A 27 9.60 -7.71 -0.40
N LYS A 28 9.15 -7.96 -1.64
CA LYS A 28 7.71 -8.04 -1.95
C LYS A 28 6.99 -9.20 -1.25
N VAL A 29 7.71 -10.24 -0.82
CA VAL A 29 7.12 -11.33 -0.02
C VAL A 29 6.95 -10.87 1.43
N PHE A 30 7.92 -10.14 1.96
CA PHE A 30 7.88 -9.67 3.34
C PHE A 30 6.96 -8.47 3.57
N GLY A 31 6.94 -7.51 2.63
CA GLY A 31 6.14 -6.29 2.78
C GLY A 31 6.43 -5.59 4.11
N LEU A 32 5.37 -5.26 4.85
CA LEU A 32 5.44 -4.63 6.18
C LEU A 32 5.73 -5.61 7.34
N MET A 33 5.91 -6.91 7.07
CA MET A 33 6.12 -7.90 8.13
C MET A 33 7.36 -7.59 8.97
N PHE A 34 7.24 -7.74 10.30
CA PHE A 34 8.30 -7.52 11.28
C PHE A 34 8.88 -6.10 11.34
N MET A 35 8.31 -5.14 10.62
CA MET A 35 8.74 -3.75 10.70
C MET A 35 8.21 -3.07 11.97
N PRO A 36 9.00 -2.22 12.63
CA PRO A 36 8.47 -1.29 13.63
C PRO A 36 7.57 -0.25 12.95
N ARG A 37 6.43 0.05 13.56
CA ARG A 37 5.42 1.00 13.04
C ARG A 37 6.01 2.37 12.64
N GLU A 38 6.87 2.93 13.48
CA GLU A 38 7.43 4.27 13.26
C GLU A 38 8.48 4.30 12.14
N ASN A 39 9.13 3.17 11.86
CA ASN A 39 10.15 3.06 10.81
C ASN A 39 9.57 2.55 9.48
N ALA A 40 8.31 2.08 9.49
CA ALA A 40 7.66 1.54 8.31
C ALA A 40 7.42 2.64 7.27
N ASN A 41 7.94 2.43 6.06
CA ASN A 41 7.67 3.28 4.90
C ASN A 41 6.50 2.72 4.10
N ALA A 42 5.84 3.59 3.33
CA ALA A 42 4.83 3.17 2.39
C ALA A 42 5.48 2.33 1.29
N LEU A 43 4.92 1.17 0.99
CA LEU A 43 5.51 0.22 0.04
C LEU A 43 4.71 0.19 -1.25
N LEU A 44 5.41 0.16 -2.39
CA LEU A 44 4.82 0.00 -3.71
C LEU A 44 5.12 -1.38 -4.29
N PHE A 45 4.05 -2.13 -4.54
CA PHE A 45 4.06 -3.39 -5.26
C PHE A 45 3.57 -3.13 -6.68
N ASP A 46 4.53 -3.03 -7.61
CA ASP A 46 4.25 -2.87 -9.03
C ASP A 46 4.24 -4.23 -9.76
N PHE A 47 3.15 -4.53 -10.47
CA PHE A 47 2.92 -5.77 -11.21
C PHE A 47 2.87 -5.47 -12.72
N LYS A 48 3.69 -6.19 -13.49
CA LYS A 48 3.77 -6.01 -14.96
C LYS A 48 2.47 -6.32 -15.71
N LYS A 49 1.56 -7.08 -15.11
CA LYS A 49 0.31 -7.56 -15.70
C LYS A 49 -0.84 -7.35 -14.70
N PRO A 50 -2.08 -7.16 -15.15
CA PRO A 50 -3.21 -7.00 -14.27
C PRO A 50 -3.37 -8.27 -13.41
N THR A 51 -3.56 -8.08 -12.11
CA THR A 51 -3.57 -9.17 -11.14
C THR A 51 -4.76 -9.09 -10.18
N ARG A 52 -5.03 -10.21 -9.50
CA ARG A 52 -5.96 -10.35 -8.37
C ARG A 52 -5.26 -10.94 -7.14
N VAL A 53 -3.94 -10.76 -7.06
CA VAL A 53 -3.13 -11.21 -5.91
C VAL A 53 -3.79 -10.73 -4.61
N ARG A 54 -3.88 -11.66 -3.67
CA ARG A 54 -4.34 -11.39 -2.31
C ARG A 54 -3.13 -11.01 -1.47
N ILE A 55 -3.37 -10.16 -0.49
CA ILE A 55 -2.38 -9.85 0.54
C ILE A 55 -2.84 -10.40 1.88
N HIS A 56 -1.89 -10.59 2.79
CA HIS A 56 -2.14 -10.91 4.18
C HIS A 56 -1.44 -9.89 5.07
N SER A 57 -1.85 -9.83 6.33
CA SER A 57 -1.20 -9.01 7.37
C SER A 57 -0.71 -9.84 8.54
N PHE A 58 -0.44 -11.14 8.32
CA PHE A 58 0.33 -11.94 9.27
C PHE A 58 1.67 -11.26 9.57
N PHE A 59 2.07 -11.20 10.84
CA PHE A 59 3.31 -10.56 11.30
C PHE A 59 3.44 -9.06 11.00
N VAL A 60 2.34 -8.38 10.64
CA VAL A 60 2.26 -6.92 10.61
C VAL A 60 1.58 -6.46 11.89
N PHE A 61 2.34 -5.88 12.83
CA PHE A 61 1.87 -5.56 14.19
C PHE A 61 1.12 -4.24 14.32
N PHE A 62 0.75 -3.60 13.21
CA PHE A 62 0.05 -2.33 13.18
C PHE A 62 -0.92 -2.25 11.98
N PRO A 63 -1.96 -1.39 12.03
CA PRO A 63 -2.85 -1.21 10.90
C PRO A 63 -2.19 -0.45 9.76
N PHE A 64 -2.62 -0.70 8.53
CA PHE A 64 -2.18 0.01 7.32
C PHE A 64 -3.35 0.23 6.36
N VAL A 65 -3.18 1.16 5.42
CA VAL A 65 -4.12 1.36 4.31
C VAL A 65 -3.56 0.69 3.07
N ALA A 66 -4.34 -0.23 2.48
CA ALA A 66 -4.05 -0.80 1.18
C ALA A 66 -4.79 0.00 0.10
N VAL A 67 -4.05 0.52 -0.88
CA VAL A 67 -4.57 1.25 -2.04
C VAL A 67 -4.22 0.49 -3.30
N TRP A 68 -5.22 -0.06 -3.98
CA TRP A 68 -5.06 -0.72 -5.27
C TRP A 68 -5.27 0.29 -6.39
N LEU A 69 -4.36 0.31 -7.37
CA LEU A 69 -4.39 1.21 -8.52
C LEU A 69 -4.40 0.44 -9.85
N ASP A 70 -5.00 1.04 -10.88
CA ASP A 70 -4.89 0.58 -12.26
C ASP A 70 -3.56 0.98 -12.92
N ASP A 71 -3.41 0.70 -14.20
CA ASP A 71 -2.25 1.03 -15.03
C ASP A 71 -2.01 2.55 -15.14
N LYS A 72 -3.06 3.35 -14.95
CA LYS A 72 -3.07 4.82 -15.03
C LYS A 72 -3.04 5.48 -13.65
N ASN A 73 -2.66 4.74 -12.60
CA ASN A 73 -2.64 5.19 -11.20
C ASN A 73 -4.01 5.68 -10.68
N LYS A 74 -5.13 5.24 -11.26
CA LYS A 74 -6.47 5.51 -10.71
C LYS A 74 -6.78 4.50 -9.62
N ILE A 75 -7.43 4.98 -8.57
CA ILE A 75 -7.83 4.14 -7.44
C ILE A 75 -8.89 3.15 -7.87
N VAL A 76 -8.56 1.87 -7.73
CA VAL A 76 -9.46 0.73 -7.94
C VAL A 76 -10.21 0.42 -6.65
N GLN A 77 -9.49 0.40 -5.52
CA GLN A 77 -10.04 0.12 -4.19
C GLN A 77 -9.13 0.70 -3.10
N ILE A 78 -9.72 1.09 -1.97
CA ILE A 78 -9.00 1.42 -0.73
C ILE A 78 -9.56 0.53 0.37
N LYS A 79 -8.70 0.01 1.25
CA LYS A 79 -9.13 -0.73 2.43
C LYS A 79 -8.19 -0.49 3.60
N LYS A 80 -8.75 -0.22 4.78
CA LYS A 80 -8.01 -0.32 6.04
C LYS A 80 -7.81 -1.80 6.38
N VAL A 81 -6.57 -2.17 6.62
CA VAL A 81 -6.16 -3.53 6.98
C VAL A 81 -5.73 -3.54 8.44
N MET A 82 -6.32 -4.45 9.21
CA MET A 82 -5.90 -4.71 10.59
C MET A 82 -4.79 -5.77 10.61
N PRO A 83 -3.97 -5.82 11.67
CA PRO A 83 -3.02 -6.91 11.92
C PRO A 83 -3.64 -8.31 11.83
N PHE A 84 -2.83 -9.30 11.46
CA PHE A 84 -3.15 -10.74 11.53
C PHE A 84 -4.37 -11.20 10.71
N ILE A 85 -4.66 -10.53 9.59
CA ILE A 85 -5.69 -10.95 8.65
C ILE A 85 -5.08 -11.83 7.56
N SER A 86 -5.66 -13.01 7.37
CA SER A 86 -5.11 -14.07 6.51
C SER A 86 -5.30 -13.85 5.02
N SER A 87 -6.35 -13.14 4.62
CA SER A 87 -6.69 -12.98 3.20
C SER A 87 -7.46 -11.68 2.96
N ILE A 88 -6.80 -10.73 2.32
CA ILE A 88 -7.38 -9.48 1.85
C ILE A 88 -7.32 -9.47 0.33
N ARG A 89 -8.48 -9.28 -0.31
CA ARG A 89 -8.64 -9.32 -1.76
C ARG A 89 -9.16 -7.99 -2.30
N CYS A 90 -8.63 -7.57 -3.44
CA CYS A 90 -9.24 -6.53 -4.27
C CYS A 90 -10.37 -7.13 -5.12
N LYS A 91 -11.52 -6.44 -5.19
CA LYS A 91 -12.69 -6.90 -5.96
C LYS A 91 -12.44 -6.88 -7.47
N LYS A 92 -11.53 -6.03 -7.95
CA LYS A 92 -11.22 -5.80 -9.36
C LYS A 92 -9.75 -6.13 -9.66
N ASN A 93 -9.42 -6.22 -10.95
CA ASN A 93 -8.03 -6.32 -11.38
C ASN A 93 -7.30 -5.01 -11.08
N PHE A 94 -6.02 -5.12 -10.73
CA PHE A 94 -5.16 -3.96 -10.45
C PHE A 94 -3.74 -4.21 -10.99
N TYR A 95 -2.97 -3.14 -11.14
CA TYR A 95 -1.57 -3.18 -11.58
C TYR A 95 -0.61 -2.81 -10.46
N LYS A 96 -1.06 -1.99 -9.49
CA LYS A 96 -0.23 -1.56 -8.37
C LYS A 96 -0.99 -1.69 -7.06
N LEU A 97 -0.26 -2.02 -6.01
CA LEU A 97 -0.74 -1.95 -4.63
C LEU A 97 0.22 -1.07 -3.84
N ILE A 98 -0.33 -0.15 -3.06
CA ILE A 98 0.41 0.63 -2.08
C ILE A 98 -0.05 0.21 -0.69
N GLU A 99 0.89 -0.15 0.17
CA GLU A 99 0.66 -0.37 1.59
C GLU A 99 1.17 0.84 2.36
N ILE A 100 0.28 1.56 3.04
CA ILE A 100 0.60 2.80 3.76
C ILE A 100 0.44 2.54 5.26
N PRO A 101 1.54 2.45 6.04
CA PRO A 101 1.46 2.19 7.47
C PRO A 101 0.78 3.35 8.20
N PHE A 102 -0.06 3.06 9.20
CA PHE A 102 -0.57 4.12 10.10
C PHE A 102 0.57 4.57 11.00
N ASN A 103 1.29 5.63 10.66
CA ASN A 103 2.28 6.26 11.54
C ASN A 103 2.28 7.78 11.36
N THR A 104 3.11 8.46 12.16
CA THR A 104 3.22 9.93 12.15
C THR A 104 3.59 10.48 10.78
N LYS A 105 4.45 9.78 10.02
CA LYS A 105 4.87 10.15 8.65
C LYS A 105 3.72 10.24 7.66
N TYR A 106 2.71 9.36 7.77
CA TYR A 106 1.62 9.27 6.81
C TYR A 106 0.25 9.74 7.33
N ASP A 107 0.15 10.19 8.58
CA ASP A 107 -1.12 10.56 9.24
C ASP A 107 -1.97 11.53 8.39
N GLY A 108 -1.38 12.61 7.89
CA GLY A 108 -2.08 13.58 7.04
C GLY A 108 -2.59 12.98 5.72
N LYS A 109 -1.86 12.02 5.14
CA LYS A 109 -2.26 11.34 3.89
C LYS A 109 -3.37 10.33 4.16
N ILE A 110 -3.28 9.61 5.27
CA ILE A 110 -4.29 8.63 5.69
C ILE A 110 -5.63 9.32 5.95
N LYS A 111 -5.65 10.48 6.62
CA LYS A 111 -6.86 11.30 6.81
C LYS A 111 -7.53 11.71 5.50
N LEU A 112 -6.77 11.87 4.41
CA LEU A 112 -7.34 12.18 3.09
C LEU A 112 -7.94 10.95 2.41
N LEU A 113 -7.41 9.75 2.68
CA LEU A 113 -7.85 8.48 2.10
C LEU A 113 -9.01 7.85 2.88
N TYR A 114 -9.00 8.05 4.18
CA TYR A 114 -9.91 7.47 5.15
C TYR A 114 -10.26 8.55 6.20
N PRO A 115 -11.05 9.56 5.81
CA PRO A 115 -11.50 10.62 6.72
C PRO A 115 -12.45 10.09 7.79
#